data_AF-A0A257KBM3-F1
#
_entry.id   AF-A0A257KBM3-F1
#
_cell.length_a   1.000
_cell.length_b   1.000
_cell.length_c   1.000
_cell.angle_alpha   90.00
_cell.angle_beta   90.00
_cell.angle_gamma   90.00
#
_symmetry.space_group_name_H-M   'P 1'
#
loop_
_entity.id
_entity.type
_entity.pdbx_description
1 polymer ?
#
loop_
_entity_poly.entity_id
_entity_poly.type
_entity_poly.pdbx_seq_one_letter_code
_entity_poly.pdbx_strand_id
1 'polypeptide(L)'
;MCQVSDKLQLCSCETKDATRLKHYWVLKRPNGENNDMLGLAILPAHIGKQADKLNEDIISQMLNDGNCFDVELKHQENDILALHFTFTPDPEKSSHFPLHGDYLAYAFTLK
;
A
#
# COMPACT_ATOMS: atom_id res chain seq x y z
N MET A 1 8.42 14.64 -6.81
CA MET A 1 7.19 13.95 -7.25
C MET A 1 7.37 12.47 -6.97
N CYS A 2 6.56 11.89 -6.09
CA CYS A 2 6.59 10.46 -5.79
C CYS A 2 5.62 9.76 -6.73
N GLN A 3 6.14 9.23 -7.84
CA GLN A 3 5.38 8.40 -8.79
C GLN A 3 5.76 6.94 -8.58
N VAL A 4 4.76 6.07 -8.59
CA VAL A 4 4.98 4.62 -8.51
C VAL A 4 5.60 4.15 -9.83
N SER A 5 6.55 3.23 -9.75
CA SER A 5 7.16 2.56 -10.90
C SER A 5 6.09 1.89 -11.76
N ASP A 6 6.30 1.82 -13.08
CA ASP A 6 5.50 1.06 -14.03
C ASP A 6 5.67 -0.47 -13.88
N LYS A 7 6.50 -0.89 -12.93
CA LYS A 7 6.79 -2.28 -12.60
C LYS A 7 6.55 -2.51 -11.12
N LEU A 8 5.51 -3.28 -10.80
CA LEU A 8 5.19 -3.75 -9.46
C LEU A 8 5.35 -5.27 -9.40
N GLN A 9 6.15 -5.75 -8.46
CA GLN A 9 6.26 -7.18 -8.14
C GLN A 9 5.93 -7.37 -6.65
N LEU A 10 4.88 -8.11 -6.37
CA LEU A 10 4.37 -8.46 -5.05
C LEU A 10 4.87 -9.86 -4.72
N CYS A 11 5.97 -9.90 -3.97
CA CYS A 11 6.52 -11.16 -3.50
C CYS A 11 5.77 -11.64 -2.26
N SER A 12 5.36 -12.90 -2.27
CA SER A 12 4.89 -13.60 -1.09
C SER A 12 6.06 -13.82 -0.13
N CYS A 13 5.84 -13.54 1.15
CA CYS A 13 6.83 -13.81 2.19
C CYS A 13 6.14 -14.45 3.39
N GLU A 14 6.72 -15.54 3.89
CA GLU A 14 6.29 -16.11 5.16
C GLU A 14 6.91 -15.27 6.29
N THR A 15 6.10 -14.42 6.92
CA THR A 15 6.53 -13.59 8.05
C THR A 15 5.48 -13.65 9.16
N LYS A 16 5.96 -13.61 10.41
CA LYS A 16 5.10 -13.47 11.59
C LYS A 16 4.57 -12.04 11.75
N ASP A 17 5.24 -11.06 11.13
CA ASP A 17 4.90 -9.66 11.23
C ASP A 17 5.34 -8.91 9.96
N ALA A 18 4.37 -8.59 9.10
CA ALA A 18 4.60 -7.85 7.87
C ALA A 18 4.91 -6.37 8.12
N THR A 19 4.52 -5.81 9.27
CA THR A 19 4.68 -4.37 9.56
C THR A 19 6.14 -3.95 9.73
N ARG A 20 7.03 -4.93 9.96
CA ARG A 20 8.49 -4.71 10.07
C ARG A 20 9.19 -4.65 8.71
N LEU A 21 8.48 -4.97 7.63
CA LEU A 21 9.00 -4.89 6.28
C LEU A 21 8.90 -3.45 5.77
N LYS A 22 9.90 -3.03 4.99
CA LYS A 22 9.94 -1.67 4.41
C LYS A 22 8.76 -1.40 3.48
N HIS A 23 8.48 -2.34 2.60
CA HIS A 23 7.31 -2.35 1.72
C HIS A 23 6.65 -3.70 1.88
N TYR A 24 5.34 -3.72 2.04
CA TYR A 24 4.61 -4.96 2.19
C TYR A 24 3.18 -4.83 1.67
N TRP A 25 2.56 -5.98 1.48
CA TRP A 25 1.16 -6.09 1.13
C TRP A 25 0.45 -7.05 2.09
N VAL A 26 -0.83 -6.82 2.32
CA VAL A 26 -1.67 -7.67 3.17
C VAL A 26 -2.99 -7.92 2.46
N LEU A 27 -3.34 -9.19 2.27
CA LEU A 27 -4.68 -9.60 1.87
C LEU A 27 -5.53 -9.80 3.13
N LYS A 28 -6.60 -9.02 3.27
CA LYS A 28 -7.54 -9.08 4.39
C LYS A 28 -8.88 -9.58 3.89
N ARG A 29 -9.44 -10.56 4.59
CA ARG A 29 -10.81 -11.03 4.37
C ARG A 29 -11.73 -10.47 5.45
N PRO A 30 -12.65 -9.55 5.12
CA PRO A 30 -13.64 -9.07 6.08
C PRO A 30 -14.54 -10.25 6.50
N ASN A 31 -14.61 -10.55 7.79
CA ASN A 31 -15.45 -11.63 8.34
C ASN A 31 -16.74 -11.12 9.02
N GLY A 32 -17.08 -9.83 8.88
CA GLY A 32 -18.30 -9.23 9.44
C GLY A 32 -18.28 -8.97 10.94
N GLU A 33 -17.23 -9.38 11.66
CA GLU A 33 -17.05 -9.03 13.07
C GLU A 33 -16.41 -7.63 13.19
N ASN A 34 -17.07 -6.74 13.95
CA ASN A 34 -16.52 -5.44 14.32
C ASN A 34 -15.32 -5.64 15.24
N ASN A 35 -14.15 -5.80 14.65
CA ASN A 35 -12.89 -5.69 15.36
C ASN A 35 -12.61 -4.20 15.59
N ASP A 36 -12.91 -3.71 16.79
CA ASP A 36 -12.57 -2.36 17.21
C ASP A 36 -11.09 -2.09 16.94
N MET A 37 -10.82 -1.16 16.03
CA MET A 37 -9.47 -0.87 15.57
C MET A 37 -8.80 0.10 16.57
N LEU A 38 -8.16 -0.43 17.60
CA LEU A 38 -7.25 0.33 18.44
C LEU A 38 -5.89 0.43 17.73
N GLY A 39 -5.52 1.63 17.29
CA GLY A 39 -4.28 1.83 16.52
C GLY A 39 -3.74 3.26 16.56
N LEU A 40 -2.46 3.39 16.20
CA LEU A 40 -1.79 4.67 16.00
C LEU A 40 -2.22 5.25 14.65
N ALA A 41 -2.60 6.54 14.62
CA ALA A 41 -2.89 7.22 13.36
C ALA A 41 -1.57 7.45 12.59
N ILE A 42 -1.39 6.72 11.48
CA ILE A 42 -0.31 6.96 10.54
C ILE A 42 -0.80 7.98 9.52
N LEU A 43 -0.22 9.18 9.52
CA LEU A 43 -0.54 10.20 8.55
C LEU A 43 -0.02 9.76 7.16
N PRO A 44 -0.80 9.91 6.09
CA PRO A 44 -0.32 9.61 4.75
C PRO A 44 0.70 10.65 4.30
N ALA A 45 1.55 10.29 3.34
CA ALA A 45 2.35 11.28 2.64
C ALA A 45 1.51 12.29 1.89
N HIS A 46 2.01 13.52 1.87
CA HIS A 46 1.47 14.55 1.01
C HIS A 46 2.14 14.51 -0.38
N ILE A 47 1.66 13.62 -1.25
CA ILE A 47 2.15 13.50 -2.64
C ILE A 47 1.36 14.35 -3.65
N GLY A 48 0.26 14.97 -3.20
CA GLY A 48 -0.63 15.78 -4.03
C GLY A 48 -1.66 14.94 -4.80
N LYS A 49 -2.87 15.49 -4.98
CA LYS A 49 -4.04 14.78 -5.53
C LYS A 49 -3.81 14.15 -6.91
N GLN A 50 -3.03 14.81 -7.78
CA GLN A 50 -2.78 14.31 -9.13
C GLN A 50 -1.87 13.09 -9.10
N ALA A 51 -0.78 13.12 -8.31
CA ALA A 51 0.12 11.98 -8.18
C ALA A 51 -0.59 10.81 -7.49
N ASP A 52 -1.42 11.11 -6.49
CA ASP A 52 -2.20 10.10 -5.78
C ASP A 52 -3.15 9.34 -6.72
N LYS A 53 -3.94 10.07 -7.51
CA LYS A 53 -4.82 9.48 -8.52
C LYS A 53 -4.07 8.69 -9.58
N LEU A 54 -2.96 9.22 -10.11
CA LEU A 54 -2.14 8.50 -11.10
C LEU A 54 -1.59 7.19 -10.53
N ASN A 55 -1.12 7.20 -9.29
CA ASN A 55 -0.62 6.01 -8.62
C ASN A 55 -1.75 4.98 -8.40
N GLU A 56 -2.94 5.43 -7.97
CA GLU A 56 -4.11 4.56 -7.80
C GLU A 56 -4.51 3.89 -9.12
N ASP A 57 -4.61 4.65 -10.21
CA ASP A 57 -4.96 4.13 -11.54
C ASP A 57 -3.94 3.09 -12.03
N ILE A 58 -2.65 3.39 -11.92
CA ILE A 58 -1.55 2.50 -12.35
C ILE A 58 -1.53 1.21 -11.53
N ILE A 59 -1.63 1.31 -10.21
CA ILE A 59 -1.64 0.15 -9.32
C ILE A 59 -2.87 -0.71 -9.58
N SER A 60 -4.06 -0.11 -9.68
CA SER A 60 -5.29 -0.84 -9.94
C SER A 60 -5.21 -1.64 -11.24
N GLN A 61 -4.65 -1.04 -12.30
CA GLN A 61 -4.42 -1.73 -13.57
C GLN A 61 -3.48 -2.93 -13.39
N MET A 62 -2.32 -2.76 -12.74
CA MET A 62 -1.37 -3.86 -12.52
C MET A 62 -1.95 -5.01 -11.69
N LEU A 63 -2.76 -4.70 -10.68
CA LEU A 63 -3.45 -5.71 -9.87
C LEU A 63 -4.45 -6.51 -10.70
N ASN A 64 -5.22 -5.85 -11.57
CA ASN A 64 -6.21 -6.49 -12.43
C ASN A 64 -5.57 -7.32 -13.56
N ASP A 65 -4.40 -6.89 -14.06
CA ASP A 65 -3.63 -7.64 -15.05
C ASP A 65 -3.04 -8.95 -14.47
N GLY A 66 -2.98 -9.08 -13.13
CA GLY A 66 -2.56 -10.28 -12.42
C GLY A 66 -1.07 -10.63 -12.56
N ASN A 67 -0.31 -9.84 -13.31
CA ASN A 67 1.10 -10.08 -13.62
C ASN A 67 2.06 -9.62 -12.50
N CYS A 68 1.54 -9.02 -11.43
CA CYS A 68 2.35 -8.48 -10.35
C CYS A 68 2.64 -9.49 -9.23
N PHE A 69 1.89 -10.59 -9.12
CA PHE A 69 2.09 -11.57 -8.03
C PHE A 69 3.11 -12.64 -8.42
N ASP A 70 3.98 -13.02 -7.48
CA ASP A 70 4.89 -14.17 -7.63
C ASP A 70 4.20 -15.53 -7.41
N VAL A 71 2.99 -15.50 -6.86
CA VAL A 71 2.16 -16.67 -6.56
C VAL A 71 0.76 -16.49 -7.14
N GLU A 72 0.08 -17.61 -7.42
CA GLU A 72 -1.33 -17.59 -7.79
C GLU A 72 -2.17 -17.15 -6.58
N LEU A 73 -2.68 -15.91 -6.62
CA LEU A 73 -3.49 -15.35 -5.55
C LEU A 73 -4.93 -15.88 -5.66
N LYS A 74 -5.35 -16.69 -4.68
CA LYS A 74 -6.74 -17.17 -4.55
C LYS A 74 -7.55 -16.21 -3.67
N HIS A 75 -7.95 -15.06 -4.21
CA HIS A 75 -8.82 -14.11 -3.51
C HIS A 75 -10.31 -14.47 -3.63
N GLN A 76 -11.13 -13.88 -2.77
CA GLN A 76 -12.59 -13.93 -2.81
C GLN A 76 -13.15 -12.52 -3.06
N GLU A 77 -14.38 -12.46 -3.53
CA GLU A 77 -15.12 -11.20 -3.67
C GLU A 77 -15.16 -10.47 -2.31
N ASN A 78 -14.85 -9.18 -2.32
CA ASN A 78 -14.71 -8.30 -1.15
C ASN A 78 -13.44 -8.49 -0.30
N ASP A 79 -12.50 -9.34 -0.71
CA ASP A 79 -11.17 -9.32 -0.10
C ASP A 79 -10.50 -7.95 -0.34
N ILE A 80 -9.79 -7.44 0.65
CA ILE A 80 -9.10 -6.16 0.61
C ILE A 80 -7.60 -6.41 0.49
N LEU A 81 -6.99 -5.95 -0.59
CA LEU A 81 -5.55 -5.92 -0.74
C LEU A 81 -5.03 -4.55 -0.31
N ALA A 82 -4.29 -4.50 0.80
CA ALA A 82 -3.64 -3.31 1.30
C ALA A 82 -2.15 -3.32 0.92
N LEU A 83 -1.70 -2.30 0.19
CA LEU A 83 -0.31 -2.06 -0.18
C LEU A 83 0.26 -0.97 0.72
N HIS A 84 1.41 -1.23 1.34
CA HIS A 84 2.09 -0.31 2.24
C HIS A 84 3.48 0.02 1.70
N PHE A 85 3.70 1.30 1.41
CA PHE A 85 4.97 1.82 0.93
C PHE A 85 5.56 2.78 1.97
N THR A 86 6.71 2.43 2.54
CA THR A 86 7.49 3.35 3.38
C THR A 86 8.49 4.11 2.52
N PHE A 87 8.53 5.43 2.63
CA PHE A 87 9.55 6.27 2.01
C PHE A 87 10.18 7.12 3.08
N THR A 88 11.51 7.10 3.12
CA THR A 88 12.29 8.03 3.91
C THR A 88 12.53 9.27 3.04
N PRO A 89 11.99 10.45 3.37
CA PRO A 89 12.37 11.67 2.68
C PRO A 89 13.90 11.87 2.79
N ASP A 90 14.50 12.31 1.70
CA ASP A 90 15.93 12.62 1.66
C ASP A 90 16.21 13.76 2.66
N PRO A 91 17.04 13.53 3.71
CA PRO A 91 17.25 14.49 4.78
C PRO A 91 17.85 15.82 4.28
N GLU A 92 18.53 15.83 3.12
CA GLU A 92 19.09 17.05 2.54
C GLU A 92 18.04 17.96 1.89
N LYS A 93 16.82 17.44 1.63
CA LYS A 93 15.74 18.17 0.93
C LYS A 93 14.52 18.46 1.82
N SER A 94 14.48 17.96 3.04
CA SER A 94 13.31 17.99 3.93
C SER A 94 13.33 19.15 4.96
N SER A 95 13.87 20.32 4.59
CA SER A 95 14.00 21.45 5.52
C SER A 95 12.70 22.19 5.83
N HIS A 96 11.57 21.81 5.24
CA HIS A 96 10.30 22.49 5.45
C HIS A 96 9.14 21.49 5.63
N PHE A 97 8.58 21.48 6.84
CA PHE A 97 7.33 20.84 7.31
C PHE A 97 7.44 19.40 7.90
N PRO A 98 7.33 19.26 9.24
CA PRO A 98 7.38 17.97 9.95
C PRO A 98 6.03 17.23 10.02
N LEU A 99 5.06 17.59 9.18
CA LEU A 99 3.68 17.06 9.23
C LEU A 99 3.34 16.08 8.09
N HIS A 100 4.35 15.60 7.38
CA HIS A 100 4.16 14.61 6.32
C HIS A 100 4.54 13.24 6.87
N GLY A 101 3.63 12.26 6.77
CA GLY A 101 3.97 10.90 7.13
C GLY A 101 4.80 10.24 6.04
N ASP A 102 5.63 9.28 6.47
CA ASP A 102 6.59 8.53 5.65
C ASP A 102 5.98 7.27 5.01
N TYR A 103 4.63 7.21 4.96
CA TYR A 103 3.89 6.04 4.52
C TYR A 103 2.80 6.39 3.49
N LEU A 104 2.73 5.62 2.40
CA LEU A 104 1.63 5.61 1.45
C LEU A 104 0.98 4.25 1.58
N ALA A 105 -0.33 4.27 1.78
CA ALA A 105 -1.12 3.06 1.86
C ALA A 105 -2.24 3.15 0.83
N TYR A 106 -2.35 2.12 -0.01
CA TYR A 106 -3.45 1.96 -0.96
C TYR A 106 -4.23 0.71 -0.56
N ALA A 107 -5.55 0.78 -0.58
CA ALA A 107 -6.41 -0.36 -0.28
C ALA A 107 -7.39 -0.57 -1.45
N PHE A 108 -7.36 -1.77 -2.02
CA PHE A 108 -8.19 -2.14 -3.16
C PHE A 108 -9.12 -3.29 -2.76
N THR A 109 -10.40 -3.16 -3.09
CA THR A 109 -11.34 -4.27 -2.99
C THR A 109 -11.23 -5.12 -4.25
N LEU A 110 -10.88 -6.39 -4.09
CA LEU A 110 -10.81 -7.34 -5.19
C LEU A 110 -12.21 -7.83 -5.56
N LYS A 111 -12.44 -7.96 -6.87
CA LYS A 111 -13.69 -8.47 -7.47
C LYS A 111 -13.53 -9.91 -7.91
#